data_AF-A0A1Y1N089-F1
#
_entry.id   AF-A0A1Y1N089-F1
#
_cell.length_a   1.000
_cell.length_b   1.000
_cell.length_c   1.000
_cell.angle_alpha   90.00
_cell.angle_beta   90.00
_cell.angle_gamma   90.00
#
_symmetry.space_group_name_H-M   'P 1'
#
loop_
_entity.id
_entity.type
_entity.pdbx_description
1 polymer ?
#
loop_
_entity_poly.entity_id
_entity_poly.type
_entity_poly.pdbx_seq_one_letter_code
_entity_poly.pdbx_strand_id
1 'polypeptide(L)'
;MVEQYRLKGREVLCNLVMDEMSKKNQVEFTGKTMTGYVHLGFQIHSDEMEEAREVLVFMLVGINGHWKIPVVYLILNGLNSTEKAGVVQEVIKFVHESGVVITSFTFDGAPTNLKTATESGASFDTDNLKPYFSHPITGQNIYIFLDACHMLKLVRNCLADKGTNK
;
A
#
# COMPACT_ATOMS: atom_id res chain seq x y z
N MET A 1 -7.55 9.46 19.67
CA MET A 1 -6.30 10.09 19.21
C MET A 1 -6.58 11.32 18.35
N VAL A 2 -7.27 11.18 17.21
CA VAL A 2 -7.63 12.31 16.33
C VAL A 2 -8.32 13.43 17.10
N GLU A 3 -9.30 13.10 17.94
CA GLU A 3 -9.99 14.09 18.76
C GLU A 3 -9.07 14.86 19.73
N GLN A 4 -8.08 14.19 20.31
CA GLN A 4 -7.11 14.84 21.20
C GLN A 4 -6.19 15.82 20.47
N TYR A 5 -5.85 15.52 19.21
CA TYR A 5 -5.09 16.43 18.36
C TYR A 5 -5.95 17.62 17.93
N ARG A 6 -7.21 17.36 17.56
CA ARG A 6 -8.19 18.40 17.18
C ARG A 6 -8.43 19.40 18.30
N LEU A 7 -8.57 18.95 19.55
CA LEU A 7 -8.68 19.82 20.73
C LEU A 7 -7.47 20.73 20.96
N LYS A 8 -6.30 20.37 20.41
CA LYS A 8 -5.06 21.16 20.46
C LYS A 8 -4.85 22.01 19.20
N GLY A 9 -5.85 22.08 18.30
CA GLY A 9 -5.74 22.77 17.02
C GLY A 9 -4.71 22.13 16.07
N ARG A 10 -4.51 20.81 16.18
CA ARG A 10 -3.55 20.05 15.34
C ARG A 10 -4.28 18.94 14.59
N GLU A 11 -3.73 18.57 13.44
CA GLU A 11 -4.18 17.42 12.67
C GLU A 11 -3.29 16.21 12.94
N VAL A 12 -3.81 15.00 12.73
CA VAL A 12 -2.99 13.78 12.78
C VAL A 12 -2.44 13.54 11.39
N LEU A 13 -1.13 13.67 11.23
CA LEU A 13 -0.45 13.50 9.95
C LEU A 13 0.11 12.08 9.88
N CYS A 14 -0.15 11.38 8.79
CA CYS A 14 0.28 10.00 8.60
C CYS A 14 0.90 9.75 7.22
N ASN A 15 1.84 8.81 7.21
CA ASN A 15 2.30 8.13 6.01
C ASN A 15 1.49 6.83 5.86
N LEU A 16 0.99 6.59 4.65
CA LEU A 16 0.38 5.31 4.28
C LEU A 16 1.48 4.41 3.70
N VAL A 17 1.70 3.24 4.29
CA VAL A 17 2.68 2.26 3.83
C VAL A 17 1.95 1.07 3.24
N MET A 18 2.37 0.62 2.07
CA MET A 18 1.88 -0.58 1.40
C MET A 18 3.03 -1.57 1.20
N ASP A 19 2.78 -2.84 1.50
CA ASP A 19 3.73 -3.92 1.23
C ASP A 19 2.98 -5.21 0.84
N GLU A 20 3.64 -6.04 0.04
CA GLU A 20 3.13 -7.30 -0.49
C GLU A 20 4.00 -8.45 0.01
N MET A 21 3.36 -9.43 0.65
CA MET A 21 4.04 -10.62 1.13
C MET A 21 3.51 -11.85 0.41
N SER A 22 4.42 -12.64 -0.16
CA SER A 22 4.05 -13.95 -0.70
C SER A 22 3.63 -14.88 0.44
N LYS A 23 2.49 -15.54 0.27
CA LYS A 23 1.99 -16.57 1.16
C LYS A 23 2.27 -17.93 0.53
N LYS A 24 2.71 -18.89 1.35
CA LYS A 24 2.75 -20.29 0.93
C LYS A 24 1.33 -20.80 0.69
N ASN A 25 1.05 -21.32 -0.49
CA ASN A 25 -0.25 -21.91 -0.82
C ASN A 25 -0.52 -23.07 0.14
N GLN A 26 -1.39 -22.84 1.12
CA GLN A 26 -1.81 -23.84 2.07
C GLN A 26 -3.22 -23.48 2.52
N VAL A 27 -4.16 -24.35 2.19
CA VAL A 27 -5.53 -24.29 2.69
C VAL A 27 -5.55 -25.01 4.03
N GLU A 28 -5.89 -24.29 5.08
CA GLU A 28 -5.97 -24.83 6.44
C GLU A 28 -7.39 -24.66 6.98
N PHE A 29 -7.94 -25.76 7.49
CA PHE A 29 -9.18 -25.75 8.25
C PHE A 29 -8.85 -25.48 9.72
N THR A 30 -9.22 -24.31 10.25
CA THR A 30 -8.99 -23.96 11.66
C THR A 30 -10.12 -24.46 12.57
N GLY A 31 -10.92 -25.43 12.13
CA GLY A 31 -12.06 -25.97 12.86
C GLY A 31 -13.34 -25.11 12.83
N LYS A 32 -13.22 -23.81 12.54
CA LYS A 32 -14.36 -22.88 12.39
C LYS A 32 -14.50 -22.27 11.00
N THR A 33 -13.37 -22.04 10.33
CA THR A 33 -13.31 -21.40 9.02
C THR A 33 -12.23 -22.06 8.17
N MET A 34 -12.45 -22.08 6.85
CA MET A 34 -11.42 -22.39 5.87
C MET A 34 -10.58 -21.13 5.66
N THR A 35 -9.26 -21.26 5.79
CA THR A 35 -8.29 -20.19 5.49
C THR A 35 -7.41 -20.63 4.33
N GLY A 36 -6.96 -19.71 3.48
CA GLY A 36 -6.19 -20.07 2.26
C GLY A 36 -6.72 -19.46 0.96
N TYR A 37 -7.91 -18.88 1.01
CA TYR A 37 -8.60 -18.34 -0.15
C TYR A 37 -8.59 -16.82 -0.16
N VAL A 38 -8.90 -16.23 -1.32
CA VAL A 38 -9.05 -14.79 -1.49
C VAL A 38 -10.04 -14.23 -0.47
N HIS A 39 -9.63 -13.21 0.27
CA HIS A 39 -10.43 -12.52 1.27
C HIS A 39 -10.19 -11.02 1.14
N LEU A 40 -11.19 -10.33 0.59
CA LEU A 40 -11.18 -8.88 0.34
C LEU A 40 -11.79 -8.06 1.48
N GLY A 41 -12.13 -8.69 2.61
CA GLY A 41 -12.75 -8.01 3.76
C GLY A 41 -14.28 -7.84 3.66
N PHE A 42 -14.90 -8.36 2.59
CA PHE A 42 -16.36 -8.42 2.40
C PHE A 42 -16.76 -9.85 2.02
N GLN A 43 -17.99 -10.29 2.36
CA GLN A 43 -18.51 -11.57 1.90
C GLN A 43 -18.81 -11.50 0.41
N ILE A 44 -17.86 -11.93 -0.42
CA ILE A 44 -18.13 -12.24 -1.81
C ILE A 44 -18.67 -13.67 -1.82
N HIS A 45 -19.99 -13.82 -1.99
CA HIS A 45 -20.62 -15.12 -2.26
C HIS A 45 -20.29 -15.54 -3.70
N SER A 46 -19.08 -16.03 -3.89
CA SER A 46 -18.65 -16.71 -5.12
C SER A 46 -18.52 -18.19 -4.79
N ASP A 47 -19.19 -19.05 -5.56
CA ASP A 47 -19.04 -20.51 -5.48
C ASP A 47 -17.64 -20.98 -5.94
N GLU A 48 -16.85 -20.09 -6.55
CA GLU A 48 -15.45 -20.31 -6.90
C GLU A 48 -14.53 -19.66 -5.84
N MET A 49 -13.87 -20.52 -5.06
CA MET A 49 -12.89 -20.10 -4.06
C MET A 49 -11.48 -20.18 -4.65
N GLU A 50 -10.93 -19.04 -5.08
CA GLU A 50 -9.58 -18.95 -5.64
C GLU A 50 -8.51 -18.99 -4.52
N GLU A 51 -7.44 -19.77 -4.72
CA GLU A 51 -6.34 -19.88 -3.77
C GLU A 51 -5.52 -18.58 -3.73
N ALA A 52 -5.31 -18.05 -2.52
CA ALA A 52 -4.53 -16.84 -2.35
C ALA A 52 -3.02 -17.12 -2.32
N ARG A 53 -2.26 -16.31 -3.06
CA ARG A 53 -0.80 -16.40 -3.22
C ARG A 53 -0.05 -15.27 -2.52
N GLU A 54 -0.75 -14.20 -2.21
CA GLU A 54 -0.17 -12.99 -1.65
C GLU A 54 -1.09 -12.36 -0.60
N VAL A 55 -0.48 -11.55 0.25
CA VAL A 55 -1.17 -10.69 1.21
C VAL A 55 -0.70 -9.27 0.98
N LEU A 56 -1.64 -8.39 0.65
CA LEU A 56 -1.43 -6.96 0.51
C LEU A 56 -1.82 -6.28 1.82
N VAL A 57 -0.88 -5.55 2.42
CA VAL A 57 -1.07 -4.90 3.72
C VAL A 57 -0.90 -3.39 3.59
N PHE A 58 -1.83 -2.65 4.18
CA PHE A 58 -1.75 -1.20 4.35
C PHE A 58 -1.59 -0.85 5.82
N MET A 59 -0.62 0.00 6.13
CA MET A 59 -0.31 0.46 7.48
C MET A 59 -0.25 1.98 7.53
N LEU A 60 -0.87 2.58 8.54
CA LEU A 60 -0.67 3.99 8.85
C LEU A 60 0.47 4.14 9.83
N VAL A 61 1.39 5.05 9.52
CA VAL A 61 2.50 5.44 10.38
C VAL A 61 2.34 6.92 10.72
N GLY A 62 2.23 7.23 12.01
CA GLY A 62 2.14 8.60 12.49
C GLY A 62 3.42 9.37 12.18
N ILE A 63 3.30 10.55 11.56
CA ILE A 63 4.42 11.45 11.29
C ILE A 63 4.64 12.36 12.49
N ASN A 64 3.56 12.95 13.00
CA ASN A 64 3.58 13.80 14.18
C ASN A 64 3.17 13.05 15.46
N GLY A 65 3.36 11.72 15.46
CA GLY A 65 3.14 10.83 16.59
C GLY A 65 4.00 9.57 16.49
N HIS A 66 4.19 8.85 17.59
CA HIS A 66 5.05 7.65 17.63
C HIS A 66 4.21 6.37 17.65
N TRP A 67 3.49 6.09 16.56
CA TRP A 67 2.64 4.92 16.46
C TRP A 67 2.53 4.43 15.02
N LYS A 68 2.17 3.16 14.88
CA LYS A 68 1.85 2.52 13.60
C LYS A 68 0.72 1.51 13.81
N ILE A 69 -0.24 1.47 12.89
CA ILE A 69 -1.34 0.49 12.94
C ILE A 69 -1.62 -0.05 11.53
N PRO A 70 -1.79 -1.37 11.37
CA PRO A 70 -2.36 -1.91 10.14
C PRO A 70 -3.81 -1.45 10.01
N VAL A 71 -4.21 -1.01 8.82
CA VAL A 71 -5.58 -0.55 8.53
C VAL A 71 -6.33 -1.49 7.61
N VAL A 72 -5.63 -2.11 6.66
CA VAL A 72 -6.22 -3.05 5.70
C VAL A 72 -5.26 -4.20 5.47
N TYR A 73 -5.81 -5.42 5.42
CA TYR A 73 -5.13 -6.62 4.95
C TYR A 73 -6.03 -7.31 3.93
N LEU A 74 -5.51 -7.57 2.74
CA LEU A 74 -6.21 -8.26 1.67
C LEU A 74 -5.44 -9.53 1.35
N ILE A 75 -6.14 -10.66 1.36
CA ILE A 75 -5.57 -11.96 1.00
C ILE A 75 -6.01 -12.22 -0.44
N LEU A 76 -5.06 -12.31 -1.38
CA LEU A 76 -5.34 -12.14 -2.81
C LEU A 76 -4.56 -13.14 -3.68
N ASN A 77 -4.98 -13.30 -4.93
CA ASN A 77 -4.24 -14.03 -5.96
C ASN A 77 -3.72 -13.09 -7.06
N GLY A 78 -2.92 -12.10 -6.68
CA GLY A 78 -2.47 -11.08 -7.62
C GLY A 78 -3.52 -9.99 -7.80
N LEU A 79 -3.08 -8.74 -7.82
CA LEU A 79 -3.85 -7.64 -8.41
C LEU A 79 -3.04 -7.01 -9.54
N ASN A 80 -3.73 -6.57 -10.59
CA ASN A 80 -3.09 -5.74 -11.61
C ASN A 80 -2.91 -4.29 -11.08
N SER A 81 -2.09 -3.50 -11.78
CA SER A 81 -1.74 -2.15 -11.32
C SER A 81 -2.95 -1.22 -11.15
N THR A 82 -3.97 -1.38 -12.00
CA THR A 82 -5.19 -0.57 -12.01
C THR A 82 -6.11 -0.96 -10.85
N GLU A 83 -6.27 -2.25 -10.58
CA GLU A 83 -7.01 -2.76 -9.42
C GLU A 83 -6.36 -2.29 -8.11
N LYS A 84 -5.02 -2.42 -7.99
CA LYS A 84 -4.27 -1.91 -6.83
C LYS A 84 -4.47 -0.40 -6.66
N ALA A 85 -4.48 0.37 -7.75
CA ALA A 85 -4.74 1.80 -7.68
C ALA A 85 -6.15 2.08 -7.13
N GLY A 86 -7.16 1.34 -7.59
CA GLY A 86 -8.52 1.39 -7.03
C GLY A 86 -8.55 1.10 -5.54
N VAL A 87 -7.86 0.04 -5.09
CA VAL A 87 -7.72 -0.29 -3.66
C VAL A 87 -7.07 0.85 -2.89
N VAL A 88 -5.95 1.39 -3.38
CA VAL A 88 -5.26 2.53 -2.73
C VAL A 88 -6.21 3.72 -2.55
N GLN A 89 -7.01 4.05 -3.57
CA GLN A 89 -7.98 5.14 -3.48
C GLN A 89 -9.06 4.86 -2.42
N GLU A 90 -9.59 3.63 -2.35
CA GLU A 90 -10.57 3.26 -1.33
C GLU A 90 -9.98 3.26 0.09
N VAL A 91 -8.74 2.79 0.27
CA VAL A 91 -8.06 2.88 1.57
C VAL A 91 -7.89 4.33 2.01
N ILE A 92 -7.54 5.23 1.10
CA ILE A 92 -7.39 6.66 1.41
C ILE A 92 -8.73 7.28 1.82
N LYS A 93 -9.82 6.95 1.11
CA LYS A 93 -11.17 7.41 1.47
C LYS A 93 -11.58 6.88 2.85
N PHE A 94 -11.38 5.59 3.11
CA PHE A 94 -11.67 4.96 4.40
C PHE A 94 -10.92 5.63 5.57
N VAL A 95 -9.62 5.92 5.39
CA VAL A 95 -8.82 6.61 6.42
C VAL A 95 -9.26 8.06 6.60
N HIS A 96 -9.66 8.73 5.53
CA HIS A 96 -10.13 10.12 5.57
C HIS A 96 -11.35 10.29 6.49
N GLU A 97 -12.27 9.31 6.52
CA GLU A 97 -13.45 9.33 7.42
C GLU A 97 -13.07 9.42 8.91
N SER A 98 -11.89 8.91 9.28
CA SER A 98 -11.39 8.99 10.66
C SER A 98 -10.82 10.37 11.03
N GLY A 99 -10.69 11.29 10.07
CA GLY A 99 -10.10 12.63 10.27
C GLY A 99 -8.56 12.62 10.32
N VAL A 100 -7.92 11.56 9.83
CA VAL A 100 -6.47 11.48 9.64
C VAL A 100 -6.11 12.11 8.30
N VAL A 101 -5.00 12.86 8.25
CA VAL A 101 -4.47 13.45 7.03
C VAL A 101 -3.32 12.58 6.53
N ILE A 102 -3.50 11.95 5.37
CA ILE A 102 -2.45 11.21 4.69
C ILE A 102 -1.64 12.20 3.86
N THR A 103 -0.37 12.40 4.20
CA THR A 103 0.53 13.32 3.49
C THR A 103 1.43 12.60 2.49
N SER A 104 1.67 11.31 2.69
CA SER A 104 2.58 10.53 1.88
C SER A 104 2.16 9.08 1.74
N PHE A 105 2.62 8.45 0.67
CA PHE A 105 2.42 7.04 0.35
C PHE A 105 3.77 6.37 0.08
N THR A 106 4.06 5.30 0.81
CA THR A 106 5.33 4.55 0.73
C THR A 106 5.10 3.11 0.30
N PHE A 107 5.91 2.63 -0.63
CA PHE A 107 5.90 1.24 -1.10
C PHE A 107 7.29 0.84 -1.62
N ASP A 108 7.48 -0.44 -1.94
CA ASP A 108 8.76 -0.95 -2.48
C ASP A 108 9.06 -0.48 -3.92
N GLY A 109 10.16 -0.94 -4.50
CA GLY A 109 10.55 -0.54 -5.87
C GLY A 109 9.98 -1.38 -6.99
N ALA A 110 8.96 -2.20 -6.74
CA ALA A 110 8.46 -3.12 -7.75
C ALA A 110 7.86 -2.34 -8.94
N PRO A 111 8.13 -2.76 -10.19
CA PRO A 111 7.55 -2.11 -11.38
C PRO A 111 6.02 -2.03 -11.35
N THR A 112 5.36 -3.03 -10.76
CA THR A 112 3.92 -3.06 -10.53
C THR A 112 3.45 -1.93 -9.64
N ASN A 113 4.16 -1.66 -8.54
CA ASN A 113 3.78 -0.62 -7.58
C ASN A 113 4.07 0.79 -8.10
N LEU A 114 5.16 0.96 -8.86
CA LEU A 114 5.41 2.18 -9.62
C LEU A 114 4.28 2.44 -10.63
N LYS A 115 3.83 1.40 -11.34
CA LYS A 115 2.69 1.52 -12.25
C LYS A 115 1.41 1.89 -11.51
N THR A 116 1.13 1.27 -10.36
CA THR A 116 -0.01 1.65 -9.50
C THR A 116 0.01 3.12 -9.09
N ALA A 117 1.18 3.68 -8.78
CA ALA A 117 1.33 5.11 -8.53
C ALA A 117 1.02 5.96 -9.78
N THR A 118 1.48 5.54 -10.96
CA THR A 118 1.15 6.25 -12.22
C THR A 118 -0.34 6.18 -12.57
N GLU A 119 -0.98 5.02 -12.36
CA GLU A 119 -2.43 4.83 -12.52
C GLU A 119 -3.23 5.70 -11.53
N SER A 120 -2.65 6.00 -10.36
CA SER A 120 -3.22 6.94 -9.38
C SER A 120 -3.04 8.42 -9.76
N GLY A 121 -2.28 8.72 -10.82
CA GLY A 121 -2.09 10.08 -11.36
C GLY A 121 -0.73 10.72 -11.05
N ALA A 122 0.25 9.95 -10.57
CA ALA A 122 1.63 10.38 -10.47
C ALA A 122 2.37 10.22 -11.81
N SER A 123 3.52 10.88 -11.94
CA SER A 123 4.42 10.74 -13.10
C SER A 123 5.86 10.66 -12.61
N PHE A 124 6.59 9.67 -13.09
CA PHE A 124 8.03 9.49 -12.83
C PHE A 124 8.88 9.79 -14.06
N ASP A 125 8.28 10.39 -15.09
CA ASP A 125 9.00 10.88 -16.26
C ASP A 125 9.95 12.01 -15.86
N THR A 126 11.15 12.03 -16.42
CA THR A 126 12.18 13.04 -16.11
C THR A 126 11.76 14.43 -16.56
N ASP A 127 11.04 14.52 -17.68
CA ASP A 127 10.62 15.80 -18.27
C ASP A 127 9.36 16.36 -17.60
N ASN A 128 8.58 15.50 -16.93
CA ASN A 128 7.33 15.86 -16.27
C ASN A 128 7.18 15.11 -14.93
N LEU A 129 8.16 15.30 -14.05
CA LEU A 129 8.20 14.64 -12.75
C LEU A 129 7.06 15.18 -11.86
N LYS A 130 6.13 14.30 -11.53
CA LYS A 130 5.01 14.55 -10.62
C LYS A 130 5.02 13.46 -9.54
N PRO A 131 5.84 13.60 -8.48
CA PRO A 131 6.05 12.56 -7.47
C PRO A 131 4.92 12.52 -6.42
N TYR A 132 3.69 12.76 -6.86
CA TYR A 132 2.51 12.80 -6.02
C TYR A 132 1.25 12.54 -6.86
N PHE A 133 0.19 12.13 -6.19
CA PHE A 133 -1.16 12.13 -6.72
C PHE A 133 -2.10 12.89 -5.79
N SER A 134 -3.27 13.27 -6.29
CA SER A 134 -4.24 14.06 -5.52
C SER A 134 -5.13 13.14 -4.69
N HIS A 135 -5.36 13.50 -3.43
CA HIS A 135 -6.29 12.82 -2.55
C HIS A 135 -7.70 12.83 -3.16
N PRO A 136 -8.42 11.71 -3.22
CA PRO A 136 -9.70 11.56 -3.93
C PRO A 136 -10.88 12.36 -3.35
N ILE A 137 -10.69 13.07 -2.24
CA ILE A 137 -11.75 13.80 -1.52
C ILE A 137 -11.29 15.25 -1.32
N THR A 138 -10.12 15.44 -0.71
CA THR A 138 -9.62 16.79 -0.38
C THR A 138 -8.86 17.45 -1.52
N GLY A 139 -8.42 16.69 -2.54
CA GLY A 139 -7.55 17.17 -3.61
C GLY A 139 -6.11 17.47 -3.18
N GLN A 140 -5.78 17.34 -1.89
CA GLN A 140 -4.42 17.57 -1.38
C GLN A 140 -3.42 16.57 -1.97
N ASN A 141 -2.17 16.98 -2.14
CA ASN A 141 -1.14 16.11 -2.69
C ASN A 141 -0.72 15.06 -1.66
N ILE A 142 -0.70 13.81 -2.11
CA ILE A 142 -0.10 12.67 -1.39
C ILE A 142 1.23 12.35 -2.09
N TYR A 143 2.33 12.64 -1.40
CA TYR A 143 3.68 12.49 -1.96
C TYR A 143 4.15 11.05 -1.91
N ILE A 144 4.84 10.60 -2.96
CA ILE A 144 5.31 9.22 -3.08
C ILE A 144 6.73 9.11 -2.56
N PHE A 145 6.96 8.11 -1.71
CA PHE A 145 8.27 7.68 -1.27
C PHE A 145 8.48 6.21 -1.61
N LEU A 146 9.66 5.89 -2.12
CA LEU A 146 10.07 4.50 -2.29
C LEU A 146 10.79 4.05 -1.01
N ASP A 147 10.61 2.80 -0.60
CA ASP A 147 11.35 2.23 0.53
C ASP A 147 12.87 2.32 0.25
N ALA A 148 13.54 3.17 1.03
CA ALA A 148 14.96 3.41 0.91
C ALA A 148 15.78 2.12 1.08
N CYS A 149 15.39 1.23 2.00
CA CYS A 149 16.08 -0.04 2.19
C CYS A 149 15.94 -0.93 0.95
N HIS A 150 14.75 -0.98 0.36
CA HIS A 150 14.54 -1.68 -0.91
C HIS A 150 15.35 -1.06 -2.04
N MET A 151 15.38 0.28 -2.16
CA MET A 151 16.11 0.98 -3.21
C MET A 151 17.62 0.71 -3.12
N LEU A 152 18.20 0.77 -1.91
CA LEU A 152 19.61 0.47 -1.70
C LEU A 152 19.95 -0.97 -2.05
N LYS A 153 19.07 -1.93 -1.76
CA LYS A 153 19.24 -3.33 -2.19
C LYS A 153 19.26 -3.45 -3.72
N LEU A 154 18.36 -2.75 -4.44
CA LEU A 154 18.33 -2.76 -5.90
C LEU A 154 19.61 -2.16 -6.50
N VAL A 155 20.06 -1.03 -5.98
CA VAL A 155 21.32 -0.40 -6.41
C VAL A 155 22.49 -1.37 -6.23
N ARG A 156 22.60 -2.00 -5.05
CA ARG A 156 23.62 -3.01 -4.77
C ARG A 156 23.56 -4.18 -5.77
N ASN A 157 22.38 -4.72 -6.04
CA ASN A 157 22.22 -5.83 -6.99
C ASN A 157 22.65 -5.43 -8.41
N CYS A 158 22.21 -4.26 -8.89
CA CYS A 158 22.61 -3.73 -10.19
C CYS A 158 24.14 -3.55 -10.32
N LEU A 159 24.79 -3.07 -9.25
CA LEU A 159 26.25 -2.95 -9.21
C LEU A 159 26.95 -4.32 -9.19
N ALA A 160 26.40 -5.30 -8.46
CA ALA A 160 26.93 -6.66 -8.42
C ALA A 160 26.86 -7.34 -9.79
N ASP A 161 25.73 -7.22 -10.50
CA ASP A 161 25.52 -7.81 -11.83
C ASP A 161 26.53 -7.26 -12.85
N LYS A 162 26.89 -5.97 -12.76
CA LYS A 162 27.94 -5.38 -13.59
C LYS A 162 29.33 -5.95 -13.30
N GLY A 163 29.59 -6.37 -12.07
CA GLY A 163 30.85 -7.00 -11.65
C GLY A 163 30.95 -8.49 -12.00
N THR A 164 29.84 -9.14 -12.37
CA THR A 164 29.77 -10.58 -12.69
C THR A 164 29.74 -10.89 -14.18
N ASN A 165 29.80 -9.89 -15.07
CA ASN A 165 30.07 -10.11 -16.50
C ASN A 165 31.54 -10.52 -16.70
N LYS A 166 31.81 -11.81 -16.47
CA LYS A 166 32.94 -12.58 -17.03
C LYS A 166 32.40 -13.55 -18.06
#